data_AF-A0A1Y2TGK1-F1
#
_entry.id   AF-A0A1Y2TGK1-F1
#
_cell.length_a   1.000
_cell.length_b   1.000
_cell.length_c   1.000
_cell.angle_alpha   90.00
_cell.angle_beta   90.00
_cell.angle_gamma   90.00
#
_symmetry.space_group_name_H-M   'P 1'
#
loop_
_entity.id
_entity.type
_entity.pdbx_description
1 polymer ?
#
loop_
_entity_poly.entity_id
_entity_poly.type
_entity_poly.pdbx_seq_one_letter_code
_entity_poly.pdbx_strand_id
1 'polypeptide(L)'
;MAELQTAECSVCLEIKPLLAFQQTRLTDKCEHNPSLCLDCVALSINSQIQDATSDNLRCPECNEHLRFYEIQRFADPNLFSHYQRRIIDGLISKVDHFIWCPLGCGTGQIHYSGAEQPLVYCPKDDRHFCFRHRTAWHYDYTCEEYDAFLADPQSFRSEAQRQREVYRALELDNQRRRQEIADAEAQFARSLLREGEAADARRRAEQERLELERRLAEENARREEEERRVQEALQHQARLKREEEETYRLFRASYRPCPSCRAPTEKKGGCDSMFCTNCRSKYGWNNAHW
;
A
#
# COMPACT_ATOMS: atom_id res chain seq x y z
N MET A 1 -13.55 81.57 72.96
CA MET A 1 -13.95 80.65 71.88
C MET A 1 -12.73 80.52 70.97
N ALA A 2 -12.17 79.33 70.82
CA ALA A 2 -11.02 79.16 69.92
C ALA A 2 -11.52 79.30 68.48
N GLU A 3 -11.09 80.35 67.78
CA GLU A 3 -11.32 80.50 66.34
C GLU A 3 -10.63 79.32 65.65
N LEU A 4 -11.43 78.39 65.12
CA LEU A 4 -10.93 77.32 64.27
C LEU A 4 -10.38 77.96 63.00
N GLN A 5 -9.05 77.99 62.86
CA GLN A 5 -8.41 78.42 61.62
C GLN A 5 -8.87 77.51 60.48
N THR A 6 -9.37 78.11 59.40
CA THR A 6 -9.88 77.45 58.21
C THR A 6 -9.09 77.86 56.97
N ALA A 7 -8.99 76.97 55.99
CA ALA A 7 -8.36 77.21 54.70
C ALA A 7 -9.21 76.61 53.58
N GLU A 8 -9.05 77.15 52.37
CA GLU A 8 -9.72 76.67 51.15
C GLU A 8 -8.81 75.71 50.38
N CYS A 9 -9.35 74.57 49.96
CA CYS A 9 -8.60 73.58 49.17
C CYS A 9 -8.50 74.01 47.70
N SER A 10 -7.29 73.97 47.13
CA SER A 10 -7.03 74.36 45.73
C SER A 10 -7.69 73.45 44.67
N VAL A 11 -8.13 72.24 45.04
CA VAL A 11 -8.77 71.28 44.12
C VAL A 11 -10.29 71.17 44.30
N CYS A 12 -10.80 71.09 45.54
CA CYS A 12 -12.25 70.97 45.77
C CYS A 12 -12.94 72.31 46.10
N LEU A 13 -12.17 73.39 46.32
CA LEU A 13 -12.67 74.73 46.68
C LEU A 13 -13.53 74.75 47.95
N GLU A 14 -13.43 73.71 48.79
CA GLU A 14 -14.14 73.62 50.07
C GLU A 14 -13.31 74.27 51.18
N ILE A 15 -13.98 75.07 52.02
CA ILE A 15 -13.40 75.65 53.24
C ILE A 15 -13.43 74.60 54.35
N LYS A 16 -12.25 74.13 54.77
CA LYS A 16 -12.08 73.10 55.80
C LYS A 16 -11.20 73.61 56.95
N PRO A 17 -11.32 73.06 58.17
CA PRO A 17 -10.40 73.40 59.25
C PRO A 17 -8.96 73.01 58.88
N LEU A 18 -7.95 73.75 59.35
CA LEU A 18 -6.54 73.46 59.05
C LEU A 18 -6.09 72.04 59.42
N LEU A 19 -6.77 71.36 60.34
CA LEU A 19 -6.53 69.95 60.68
C LEU A 19 -6.88 68.98 59.53
N ALA A 20 -7.75 69.39 58.61
CA ALA A 20 -8.11 68.62 57.42
C ALA A 20 -7.16 68.86 56.23
N PHE A 21 -6.11 69.67 56.43
CA PHE A 21 -5.02 69.86 55.49
C PHE A 21 -3.77 69.14 55.99
N GLN A 22 -2.86 68.82 55.06
CA GLN A 22 -1.54 68.32 55.45
C GLN A 22 -0.80 69.40 56.24
N GLN A 23 -0.40 69.08 57.47
CA GLN A 23 0.39 69.99 58.30
C GLN A 23 1.88 69.99 57.91
N THR A 24 2.29 68.99 57.11
CA THR A 24 3.66 68.80 56.64
C THR A 24 3.68 68.54 55.14
N ARG A 25 4.84 68.74 54.51
CA ARG A 25 5.09 68.36 53.12
C ARG A 25 4.84 66.85 52.93
N LEU A 26 4.29 66.47 51.76
CA LEU A 26 4.01 65.06 51.43
C LEU A 26 5.27 64.21 51.32
N THR A 27 6.36 64.80 50.82
CA THR A 27 7.70 64.21 50.81
C THR A 27 8.72 65.22 51.30
N ASP A 28 9.85 64.75 51.83
CA ASP A 28 10.99 65.62 52.20
C ASP A 28 11.52 66.46 51.03
N LYS A 29 11.21 66.04 49.79
CA LYS A 29 11.65 66.68 48.54
C LYS A 29 10.63 67.68 47.98
N CYS A 30 9.43 67.76 48.54
CA CYS A 30 8.44 68.74 48.13
C CYS A 30 8.87 70.14 48.60
N GLU A 31 9.06 71.10 47.69
CA GLU A 31 9.39 72.49 48.04
C GLU A 31 8.16 73.38 48.23
N HIS A 32 6.97 72.86 47.93
CA HIS A 32 5.69 73.58 48.02
C HIS A 32 5.07 73.51 49.42
N ASN A 33 4.21 74.48 49.72
CA ASN A 33 3.41 74.50 50.95
C ASN A 33 2.08 73.78 50.69
N PRO A 34 1.61 72.89 51.57
CA PRO A 34 0.42 72.08 51.33
C PRO A 34 -0.83 72.96 51.19
N SER A 35 -1.44 72.94 50.01
CA SER A 35 -2.68 73.67 49.69
C SER A 35 -3.89 72.75 49.50
N LEU A 36 -3.64 71.44 49.52
CA LEU A 36 -4.65 70.40 49.33
C LEU A 36 -5.12 69.81 50.67
N CYS A 37 -6.43 69.56 50.75
CA CYS A 37 -7.01 68.80 51.86
C CYS A 37 -6.64 67.30 51.76
N LEU A 38 -6.71 66.59 52.89
CA LEU A 38 -6.38 65.16 52.98
C LEU A 38 -7.20 64.31 51.99
N ASP A 39 -8.47 64.67 51.78
CA ASP A 39 -9.38 63.95 50.89
C ASP A 39 -8.94 64.07 49.41
N CYS A 40 -8.56 65.27 48.97
CA CYS A 40 -8.08 65.49 47.61
C CYS A 40 -6.73 64.81 47.36
N VAL A 41 -5.86 64.76 48.37
CA VAL A 41 -4.61 63.99 48.29
C VAL A 41 -4.89 62.50 48.14
N ALA A 42 -5.77 61.95 48.98
CA ALA A 42 -6.16 60.55 48.91
C ALA A 42 -6.82 60.21 47.56
N LEU A 43 -7.73 61.05 47.07
CA LEU A 43 -8.36 60.88 45.75
C LEU A 43 -7.35 60.89 44.62
N SER A 44 -6.40 61.84 44.62
CA SER A 44 -5.35 61.89 43.60
C SER A 44 -4.46 60.64 43.62
N ILE A 45 -4.04 60.18 44.81
CA ILE A 45 -3.20 58.99 44.94
C ILE A 45 -3.98 57.74 44.49
N ASN A 46 -5.24 57.59 44.92
CA ASN A 46 -6.09 56.47 44.53
C ASN A 46 -6.37 56.44 43.01
N SER A 47 -6.58 57.61 42.39
CA SER A 47 -6.72 57.71 40.93
C SER A 47 -5.43 57.27 40.22
N GLN A 48 -4.27 57.75 40.66
CA GLN A 48 -2.99 57.35 40.07
C GLN A 48 -2.65 55.87 40.28
N ILE A 49 -3.15 55.24 41.35
CA ILE A 49 -3.02 53.78 41.58
C ILE A 49 -3.89 52.99 40.60
N GLN A 50 -5.10 53.47 40.30
CA GLN A 50 -6.01 52.83 39.34
C GLN A 50 -5.50 52.94 37.90
N ASP A 51 -4.73 53.98 37.60
CA ASP A 51 -4.08 54.14 36.32
C ASP A 51 -2.96 53.09 36.13
N ALA A 52 -3.24 52.11 35.27
CA ALA A 52 -2.37 50.95 35.01
C ALA A 52 -0.97 51.31 34.46
N THR A 53 -0.77 52.55 34.00
CA THR A 53 0.46 53.04 33.35
C THR A 53 1.48 53.65 34.33
N SER A 54 1.08 53.97 35.56
CA SER A 54 1.90 54.75 36.49
C SER A 54 2.51 53.84 37.56
N ASP A 55 3.71 53.31 37.29
CA ASP A 55 4.52 52.59 38.30
C ASP A 55 5.13 53.53 39.35
N ASN A 56 5.15 54.83 39.06
CA ASN A 56 5.74 55.87 39.88
C ASN A 56 4.68 56.91 40.24
N LEU A 57 4.08 56.77 41.42
CA LEU A 57 3.09 57.73 41.94
C LEU A 57 3.75 59.07 42.24
N ARG A 58 3.06 60.16 41.89
CA ARG A 58 3.60 61.53 41.94
C ARG A 58 2.73 62.47 42.76
N CYS A 59 3.37 63.46 43.35
CA CYS A 59 2.68 64.52 44.08
C CYS A 59 1.76 65.33 43.14
N PRO A 60 0.49 65.57 43.51
CA PRO A 60 -0.44 66.35 42.69
C PRO A 60 -0.06 67.83 42.52
N GLU A 61 0.75 68.41 43.42
CA GLU A 61 1.12 69.84 43.35
C GLU A 61 2.46 70.09 42.64
N CYS A 62 3.46 69.21 42.83
CA CYS A 62 4.81 69.42 42.30
C CYS A 62 5.35 68.29 41.41
N ASN A 63 4.56 67.23 41.20
CA ASN A 63 4.92 66.08 40.37
C ASN A 63 6.16 65.29 40.85
N GLU A 64 6.60 65.49 42.10
CA GLU A 64 7.72 64.75 42.70
C GLU A 64 7.32 63.31 43.06
N HIS A 65 8.29 62.38 43.08
CA HIS A 65 8.03 60.96 43.31
C HIS A 65 7.68 60.68 44.77
N LEU A 66 6.54 60.02 44.98
CA LEU A 66 6.10 59.57 46.29
C LEU A 66 6.81 58.26 46.68
N ARG A 67 7.27 58.18 47.93
CA ARG A 67 7.83 56.97 48.53
C ARG A 67 6.72 56.05 49.00
N PHE A 68 7.06 54.78 49.16
CA PHE A 68 6.13 53.72 49.59
C PHE A 68 5.37 54.04 50.90
N TYR A 69 6.06 54.62 51.90
CA TYR A 69 5.46 54.99 53.18
C TYR A 69 4.40 56.10 53.06
N GLU A 70 4.63 57.06 52.16
CA GLU A 70 3.73 58.21 51.96
C GLU A 70 2.47 57.75 51.24
N ILE A 71 2.61 56.83 50.28
CA ILE A 71 1.49 56.21 49.58
C ILE A 71 0.65 55.37 50.55
N GLN A 72 1.28 54.57 51.43
CA GLN A 72 0.58 53.75 52.43
C GLN A 72 -0.29 54.58 53.39
N ARG A 73 0.14 55.81 53.68
CA ARG A 73 -0.54 56.69 54.65
C ARG A 73 -1.86 57.25 54.12
N PHE A 74 -1.97 57.49 52.81
CA PHE A 74 -3.12 58.20 52.21
C PHE A 74 -3.93 57.35 51.23
N ALA A 75 -3.38 56.25 50.74
CA ALA A 75 -4.11 55.35 49.86
C ALA A 75 -5.15 54.52 50.62
N ASP A 76 -6.21 54.12 49.93
CA ASP A 76 -7.14 53.11 50.43
C ASP A 76 -6.40 51.77 50.66
N PRO A 77 -6.60 51.07 51.80
CA PRO A 77 -5.89 49.84 52.11
C PRO A 77 -6.02 48.72 51.05
N ASN A 78 -7.17 48.64 50.37
CA ASN A 78 -7.37 47.64 49.33
C ASN A 78 -6.62 48.03 48.05
N LEU A 79 -6.76 49.28 47.61
CA LEU A 79 -6.03 49.80 46.44
C LEU A 79 -4.51 49.75 46.65
N PHE A 80 -4.05 50.05 47.86
CA PHE A 80 -2.64 49.95 48.23
C PHE A 80 -2.12 48.51 48.14
N SER A 81 -2.91 47.53 48.58
CA SER A 81 -2.54 46.11 48.47
C SER A 81 -2.38 45.67 47.01
N HIS A 82 -3.25 46.15 46.12
CA HIS A 82 -3.13 45.92 44.67
C HIS A 82 -1.89 46.60 44.07
N TYR A 83 -1.62 47.85 44.46
CA TYR A 83 -0.43 48.59 44.05
C TYR A 83 0.86 47.89 44.50
N GLN A 84 0.94 47.53 45.79
CA GLN A 84 2.07 46.81 46.37
C GLN A 84 2.33 45.50 45.62
N ARG A 85 1.27 44.72 45.36
CA ARG A 85 1.38 43.49 44.58
C ARG A 85 1.90 43.76 43.18
N ARG A 86 1.38 44.76 42.46
CA ARG A 86 1.83 45.12 41.10
C ARG A 86 3.32 45.50 41.07
N ILE A 87 3.78 46.30 42.02
CA ILE A 87 5.19 46.70 42.11
C ILE A 87 6.09 45.49 42.40
N ILE A 88 5.70 44.66 43.37
CA ILE A 88 6.43 43.42 43.70
C ILE A 88 6.47 42.50 42.48
N ASP A 89 5.33 42.27 41.82
CA ASP A 89 5.24 41.40 40.65
C ASP A 89 6.10 41.94 39.50
N GLY A 90 6.14 43.25 39.30
CA GLY A 90 7.00 43.91 38.31
C GLY A 90 8.50 43.82 38.63
N LEU A 91 8.89 43.82 39.91
CA LEU A 91 10.26 43.61 40.34
C LEU A 91 10.69 42.15 40.19
N ILE A 92 9.83 41.21 40.59
CA ILE A 92 10.08 39.77 40.50
C ILE A 92 10.14 39.32 39.04
N SER A 93 9.33 39.91 38.15
CA SER A 93 9.35 39.59 36.72
C SER A 93 10.67 39.96 36.02
N LYS A 94 11.52 40.78 36.65
CA LYS A 94 12.86 41.12 36.13
C LYS A 94 13.92 40.10 36.53
N VAL A 95 13.60 39.15 37.40
CA VAL A 95 14.52 38.08 37.80
C VAL A 95 14.63 37.09 36.64
N ASP A 96 15.87 36.74 36.28
CA ASP A 96 16.12 35.76 35.23
C ASP A 96 15.43 34.42 35.53
N HIS A 97 14.88 33.81 34.49
CA HIS A 97 14.18 32.52 34.57
C HIS A 97 12.91 32.51 35.44
N PHE A 98 12.43 33.66 35.91
CA PHE A 98 11.16 33.74 36.63
C PHE A 98 9.97 33.71 35.66
N ILE A 99 8.95 32.91 35.99
CA ILE A 99 7.72 32.81 35.20
C ILE A 99 6.47 32.80 36.08
N TRP A 100 5.48 33.62 35.70
CA TRP A 100 4.14 33.58 36.26
C TRP A 100 3.31 32.48 35.60
N CYS A 101 2.51 31.78 36.39
CA CYS A 101 1.55 30.82 35.83
C CYS A 101 0.54 31.55 34.92
N PRO A 102 0.44 31.18 33.63
CA PRO A 102 -0.48 31.84 32.69
C PRO A 102 -1.95 31.49 32.94
N LEU A 103 -2.22 30.47 33.77
CA LEU A 103 -3.58 30.03 34.09
C LEU A 103 -4.27 30.91 35.14
N GLY A 104 -3.65 32.03 35.54
CA GLY A 104 -4.28 33.04 36.40
C GLY A 104 -4.26 32.72 37.89
N CYS A 105 -3.50 31.72 38.33
CA CYS A 105 -3.43 31.36 39.75
C CYS A 105 -2.61 32.35 40.59
N GLY A 106 -1.84 33.23 39.96
CA GLY A 106 -1.04 34.26 40.63
C GLY A 106 0.16 33.70 41.41
N THR A 107 0.57 32.46 41.13
CA THR A 107 1.83 31.88 41.61
C THR A 107 2.88 32.01 40.52
N GLY A 108 4.10 32.38 40.90
CA GLY A 108 5.25 32.39 40.00
C GLY A 108 6.41 31.59 40.59
N GLN A 109 7.27 31.10 39.71
CA GLN A 109 8.38 30.22 40.07
C GLN A 109 9.58 30.49 39.19
N ILE A 110 10.76 30.12 39.68
CA ILE A 110 12.00 30.18 38.91
C ILE A 110 12.17 28.84 38.20
N HIS A 111 12.31 28.87 36.88
CA HIS A 111 12.52 27.70 36.05
C HIS A 111 13.94 27.67 35.49
N TYR A 112 14.88 27.13 36.26
CA TYR A 112 16.32 27.13 35.94
C TYR A 112 16.64 26.49 34.58
N SER A 113 15.86 25.50 34.14
CA SER A 113 16.08 24.82 32.85
C SER A 113 15.73 25.68 31.63
N GLY A 114 15.13 26.88 31.83
CA GLY A 114 14.86 27.85 30.78
C GLY A 114 14.08 27.29 29.58
N ALA A 115 14.48 27.70 28.38
CA ALA A 115 13.84 27.28 27.13
C ALA A 115 14.24 25.88 26.65
N GLU A 116 15.31 25.28 27.22
CA GLU A 116 15.76 23.94 26.86
C GLU A 116 14.79 22.86 27.36
N GLN A 117 14.15 23.10 28.50
CA GLN A 117 13.06 22.26 29.01
C GLN A 117 11.80 23.11 29.17
N PRO A 118 10.97 23.23 28.13
CA PRO A 118 9.84 24.15 28.17
C PRO A 118 8.69 23.69 29.08
N LEU A 119 8.75 22.48 29.65
CA LEU A 119 7.74 21.94 30.55
C LEU A 119 7.88 22.56 31.95
N VAL A 120 6.87 23.30 32.38
CA VAL A 120 6.83 23.91 33.71
C VAL A 120 5.60 23.40 34.47
N TYR A 121 5.79 22.92 35.69
CA TYR A 121 4.72 22.46 36.58
C TYR A 121 4.33 23.56 37.57
N CYS A 122 3.03 23.86 37.67
CA CYS A 122 2.48 24.80 38.65
C CYS A 122 2.04 24.04 39.92
N PRO A 123 2.65 24.30 41.10
CA PRO A 123 2.30 23.60 42.34
C PRO A 123 0.93 23.99 42.92
N LYS A 124 0.30 25.05 42.40
CA LYS A 124 -1.01 25.52 42.87
C LYS A 124 -2.17 24.95 42.06
N ASP A 125 -2.00 24.84 40.74
CA ASP A 125 -3.06 24.39 39.83
C ASP A 125 -2.97 22.89 39.49
N ASP A 126 -1.89 22.22 39.92
CA ASP A 126 -1.52 20.85 39.53
C ASP A 126 -1.50 20.64 38.01
N ARG A 127 -1.12 21.67 37.26
CA ARG A 127 -1.11 21.67 35.79
C ARG A 127 0.26 22.04 35.24
N HIS A 128 0.50 21.55 34.02
CA HIS A 128 1.69 21.84 33.26
C HIS A 128 1.41 22.91 32.22
N PHE A 129 2.38 23.79 32.00
CA PHE A 129 2.32 24.83 30.98
C PHE A 129 3.65 24.95 30.24
N CYS A 130 3.60 25.53 29.04
CA CYS A 130 4.77 25.73 28.20
C CYS A 130 5.47 27.05 28.54
N PHE A 131 6.77 27.02 28.82
CA PHE A 131 7.61 28.18 29.11
C PHE A 131 7.64 29.17 27.92
N ARG A 132 7.68 28.65 26.69
CA ARG A 132 7.76 29.45 25.46
C ARG A 132 6.40 30.04 25.06
N HIS A 133 5.35 29.22 25.03
CA HIS A 133 4.03 29.63 24.54
C HIS A 133 3.14 30.27 25.60
N ARG A 134 3.46 30.09 26.90
CA ARG A 134 2.63 30.55 28.03
C ARG A 134 1.17 30.07 27.93
N THR A 135 0.98 28.86 27.44
CA THR A 135 -0.31 28.16 27.35
C THR A 135 -0.25 26.85 28.12
N ALA A 136 -1.41 26.17 28.26
CA ALA A 136 -1.45 24.80 28.74
C ALA A 136 -0.48 23.91 27.93
N TRP A 137 0.17 22.98 28.61
CA TRP A 137 1.19 22.12 28.00
C TRP A 137 0.59 21.29 26.85
N HIS A 138 1.29 21.28 25.71
CA HIS A 138 0.96 20.48 24.55
C HIS A 138 1.66 19.11 24.64
N TYR A 139 0.94 18.11 25.15
CA TYR A 139 1.48 16.76 25.43
C TYR A 139 1.97 16.02 24.18
N ASP A 140 1.30 16.21 23.05
CA ASP A 140 1.54 15.43 21.83
C ASP A 140 2.45 16.14 20.83
N TYR A 141 2.93 17.34 21.15
CA TYR A 141 3.66 18.20 20.24
C TYR A 141 4.90 18.78 20.90
N THR A 142 6.00 18.89 20.15
CA THR A 142 7.12 19.74 20.55
C THR A 142 6.74 21.21 20.40
N CYS A 143 7.56 22.12 20.92
CA CYS A 143 7.27 23.55 20.77
C CYS A 143 7.25 23.98 19.29
N GLU A 144 8.14 23.41 18.48
CA GLU A 144 8.24 23.70 17.04
C GLU A 144 7.04 23.16 16.26
N GLU A 145 6.58 21.96 16.62
CA GLU A 145 5.35 21.38 16.06
C GLU A 145 4.11 22.18 16.47
N TYR A 146 4.06 22.67 17.70
CA TYR A 146 2.96 23.52 18.17
C TYR A 146 2.95 24.89 17.47
N ASP A 147 4.12 25.49 17.23
CA ASP A 147 4.26 26.71 16.41
C ASP A 147 3.74 26.46 14.97
N ALA A 148 4.09 25.31 14.37
CA ALA A 148 3.60 24.93 13.05
C ALA A 148 2.07 24.68 13.03
N PHE A 149 1.52 24.12 14.10
CA PHE A 149 0.08 23.95 14.26
C PHE A 149 -0.66 25.29 14.35
N LEU A 150 -0.08 26.28 15.05
CA LEU A 150 -0.62 27.63 15.11
C LEU A 150 -0.54 28.34 13.75
N ALA A 151 0.50 28.07 12.96
CA ALA A 151 0.69 28.65 11.64
C ALA A 151 -0.27 28.08 10.57
N ASP A 152 -0.50 26.76 10.57
CA ASP A 152 -1.44 26.11 9.66
C ASP A 152 -2.20 24.96 10.35
N PRO A 153 -3.35 25.27 10.97
CA PRO A 153 -4.16 24.28 11.69
C PRO A 153 -4.75 23.17 10.80
N GLN A 154 -4.84 23.38 9.48
CA GLN A 154 -5.51 22.44 8.57
C GLN A 154 -4.54 21.48 7.90
N SER A 155 -3.31 21.92 7.61
CA SER A 155 -2.26 21.06 7.02
C SER A 155 -1.38 20.36 8.05
N PHE A 156 -1.53 20.69 9.33
CA PHE A 156 -0.67 20.12 10.35
C PHE A 156 -0.93 18.62 10.55
N ARG A 157 0.07 17.81 10.17
CA ARG A 157 0.16 16.39 10.51
C ARG A 157 1.34 16.21 11.44
N SER A 158 1.12 15.60 12.60
CA SER A 158 2.22 15.24 13.50
C SER A 158 3.17 14.25 12.83
N GLU A 159 4.42 14.20 13.27
CA GLU A 159 5.41 13.27 12.71
C GLU A 159 4.91 11.82 12.75
N ALA A 160 4.28 11.41 13.86
CA ALA A 160 3.67 10.10 14.02
C ALA A 160 2.57 9.82 12.97
N GLN A 161 1.77 10.82 12.59
CA GLN A 161 0.74 10.66 11.55
C GLN A 161 1.36 10.50 10.16
N ARG A 162 2.35 11.32 9.80
CA ARG A 162 3.07 11.21 8.52
C ARG A 162 3.73 9.85 8.38
N GLN A 163 4.37 9.38 9.45
CA GLN A 163 5.05 8.09 9.44
C GLN A 163 4.06 6.93 9.26
N ARG A 164 2.89 6.97 9.92
CA ARG A 164 1.82 6.00 9.71
C ARG A 164 1.30 5.99 8.27
N GLU A 165 1.15 7.17 7.65
CA GLU A 165 0.74 7.27 6.24
C GLU A 165 1.76 6.65 5.29
N VAL A 166 3.06 6.93 5.52
CA VAL A 166 4.16 6.35 4.73
C VAL A 166 4.18 4.83 4.89
N TYR A 167 4.07 4.31 6.11
CA TYR A 167 4.02 2.86 6.35
C TYR A 167 2.82 2.21 5.67
N ARG A 168 1.63 2.82 5.76
CA ARG A 168 0.42 2.32 5.09
C ARG A 168 0.59 2.31 3.56
N ALA A 169 1.17 3.36 2.98
CA ALA A 169 1.43 3.42 1.55
C ALA A 169 2.44 2.34 1.11
N LEU A 170 3.48 2.11 1.90
CA LEU A 170 4.48 1.07 1.66
C LEU A 170 3.88 -0.35 1.76
N GLU A 171 2.98 -0.60 2.72
CA GLU A 171 2.27 -1.88 2.84
C GLU A 171 1.40 -2.17 1.62
N LEU A 172 0.66 -1.18 1.13
CA LEU A 172 -0.16 -1.29 -0.07
C LEU A 172 0.67 -1.58 -1.33
N ASP A 173 1.80 -0.89 -1.51
CA ASP A 173 2.71 -1.14 -2.63
C ASP A 173 3.29 -2.56 -2.57
N ASN A 174 3.72 -3.00 -1.39
CA ASN A 174 4.22 -4.36 -1.19
C ASN A 174 3.15 -5.43 -1.46
N GLN A 175 1.90 -5.20 -1.06
CA GLN A 175 0.79 -6.10 -1.40
C GLN A 175 0.55 -6.18 -2.90
N ARG A 176 0.54 -5.03 -3.60
CA ARG A 176 0.38 -4.99 -5.05
C ARG A 176 1.49 -5.76 -5.76
N ARG A 177 2.75 -5.53 -5.40
CA ARG A 177 3.90 -6.25 -5.99
C ARG A 177 3.83 -7.75 -5.75
N ARG A 178 3.36 -8.20 -4.57
CA ARG A 178 3.15 -9.64 -4.29
C ARG A 178 2.06 -10.24 -5.16
N GLN A 179 0.97 -9.52 -5.40
CA GLN A 179 -0.10 -9.97 -6.30
C GLN A 179 0.40 -10.08 -7.74
N GLU A 180 1.14 -9.07 -8.22
CA GLU A 180 1.74 -9.10 -9.56
C GLU A 180 2.68 -10.31 -9.75
N ILE A 181 3.51 -10.62 -8.75
CA ILE A 181 4.39 -11.79 -8.77
C ILE A 181 3.56 -13.09 -8.82
N ALA A 182 2.55 -13.22 -7.95
CA ALA A 182 1.71 -14.41 -7.90
C ALA A 182 0.93 -14.63 -9.20
N ASP A 183 0.41 -13.56 -9.81
CA ASP A 183 -0.28 -13.61 -11.10
C ASP A 183 0.67 -14.02 -12.23
N ALA A 184 1.89 -13.48 -12.24
CA ALA A 184 2.91 -13.86 -13.22
C ALA A 184 3.32 -15.34 -13.08
N GLU A 185 3.51 -15.82 -11.85
CA GLU A 185 3.80 -17.24 -11.56
C GLU A 185 2.65 -18.14 -12.03
N ALA A 186 1.40 -17.76 -11.75
CA ALA A 186 0.22 -18.52 -12.19
C ALA A 186 0.07 -18.54 -13.72
N GLN A 187 0.35 -17.43 -14.41
CA GLN A 187 0.36 -17.37 -15.87
C GLN A 187 1.45 -18.27 -16.46
N PHE A 188 2.66 -18.23 -15.89
CA PHE A 188 3.77 -19.05 -16.33
C PHE A 188 3.48 -20.55 -16.13
N ALA A 189 2.96 -20.93 -14.96
CA ALA A 189 2.55 -22.32 -14.68
C ALA A 189 1.50 -22.81 -15.68
N ARG A 190 0.50 -21.98 -16.02
CA ARG A 190 -0.49 -22.31 -17.06
C ARG A 190 0.14 -22.49 -18.44
N SER A 191 1.14 -21.68 -18.80
CA SER A 191 1.86 -21.83 -20.06
C SER A 191 2.60 -23.17 -20.13
N LEU A 192 3.34 -23.51 -19.08
CA LEU A 192 4.06 -24.79 -18.99
C LEU A 192 3.12 -26.00 -19.08
N LEU A 193 1.97 -25.95 -18.41
CA LEU A 193 0.98 -27.03 -18.50
C LEU A 193 0.46 -27.20 -19.92
N ARG A 194 0.12 -26.11 -20.63
CA ARG A 194 -0.35 -26.16 -22.02
C ARG A 194 0.73 -26.72 -22.97
N GLU A 195 1.98 -26.30 -22.79
CA GLU A 195 3.09 -26.83 -23.58
C GLU A 195 3.33 -28.32 -23.33
N GLY A 196 3.23 -28.75 -22.07
CA GLY A 196 3.29 -30.15 -21.66
C GLY A 196 2.19 -31.00 -22.28
N GLU A 197 0.92 -30.57 -22.14
CA GLU A 197 -0.24 -31.22 -22.74
C GLU A 197 -0.12 -31.32 -24.27
N ALA A 198 0.33 -30.25 -24.93
CA ALA A 198 0.56 -30.25 -26.37
C ALA A 198 1.69 -31.21 -26.78
N ALA A 199 2.76 -31.30 -25.99
CA ALA A 199 3.84 -32.25 -26.23
C ALA A 199 3.38 -33.70 -26.05
N ASP A 200 2.59 -33.98 -25.03
CA ASP A 200 1.98 -35.31 -24.81
C ASP A 200 1.01 -35.67 -25.92
N ALA A 201 0.15 -34.75 -26.34
CA ALA A 201 -0.76 -34.96 -27.46
C ALA A 201 -0.01 -35.29 -28.76
N ARG A 202 1.11 -34.58 -29.04
CA ARG A 202 1.99 -34.87 -30.18
C ARG A 202 2.59 -36.28 -30.09
N ARG A 203 3.12 -36.67 -28.93
CA ARG A 203 3.68 -38.03 -28.73
C ARG A 203 2.63 -39.12 -28.93
N ARG A 204 1.42 -38.94 -28.39
CA ARG A 204 0.31 -39.89 -28.55
C ARG A 204 -0.11 -40.02 -30.01
N ALA A 205 -0.29 -38.88 -30.70
CA ALA A 205 -0.64 -38.88 -32.12
C ALA A 205 0.44 -39.55 -32.99
N GLU A 206 1.72 -39.36 -32.66
CA GLU A 206 2.82 -40.05 -33.36
C GLU A 206 2.79 -41.57 -33.12
N GLN A 207 2.57 -42.00 -31.88
CA GLN A 207 2.43 -43.43 -31.55
C GLN A 207 1.24 -44.07 -32.29
N GLU A 208 0.08 -43.42 -32.29
CA GLU A 208 -1.11 -43.90 -33.01
C GLU A 208 -0.87 -44.01 -34.51
N ARG A 209 -0.14 -43.03 -35.10
CA ARG A 209 0.24 -43.07 -36.51
C ARG A 209 1.15 -44.26 -36.83
N LEU A 210 2.18 -44.47 -36.01
CA LEU A 210 3.11 -45.60 -36.18
C LEU A 210 2.40 -46.95 -36.01
N GLU A 211 1.47 -47.06 -35.05
CA GLU A 211 0.67 -48.27 -34.88
C GLU A 211 -0.24 -48.54 -36.07
N LEU A 212 -0.89 -47.50 -36.61
CA LEU A 212 -1.74 -47.63 -37.79
C LEU A 212 -0.92 -48.04 -39.02
N GLU A 213 0.26 -47.42 -39.22
CA GLU A 213 1.17 -47.76 -40.30
C GLU A 213 1.64 -49.21 -40.21
N ARG A 214 1.97 -49.69 -39.00
CA ARG A 214 2.31 -51.10 -38.77
C ARG A 214 1.15 -52.03 -39.13
N ARG A 215 -0.08 -51.71 -38.70
CA ARG A 215 -1.27 -52.52 -39.03
C ARG A 215 -1.54 -52.59 -40.53
N LEU A 216 -1.41 -51.46 -41.22
CA LEU A 216 -1.58 -51.40 -42.67
C LEU A 216 -0.48 -52.17 -43.39
N ALA A 217 0.78 -52.08 -42.93
CA ALA A 217 1.88 -52.87 -43.49
C ALA A 217 1.66 -54.38 -43.31
N GLU A 218 1.20 -54.82 -42.13
CA GLU A 218 0.85 -56.21 -41.87
C GLU A 218 -0.31 -56.69 -42.77
N GLU A 219 -1.35 -55.87 -42.95
CA GLU A 219 -2.47 -56.20 -43.83
C GLU A 219 -2.04 -56.29 -45.29
N ASN A 220 -1.25 -55.32 -45.76
CA ASN A 220 -0.71 -55.31 -47.12
C ASN A 220 0.18 -56.53 -47.38
N ALA A 221 1.07 -56.87 -46.44
CA ALA A 221 1.92 -58.06 -46.55
C ALA A 221 1.10 -59.35 -46.65
N ARG A 222 -0.01 -59.46 -45.89
CA ARG A 222 -0.94 -60.60 -45.99
C ARG A 222 -1.61 -60.67 -47.36
N ARG A 223 -2.09 -59.52 -47.87
CA ARG A 223 -2.71 -59.44 -49.22
C ARG A 223 -1.71 -59.83 -50.31
N GLU A 224 -0.49 -59.30 -50.26
CA GLU A 224 0.57 -59.63 -51.21
C GLU A 224 0.95 -61.12 -51.16
N GLU A 225 1.01 -61.72 -49.96
CA GLU A 225 1.27 -63.15 -49.83
C GLU A 225 0.12 -64.00 -50.41
N GLU A 226 -1.13 -63.62 -50.16
CA GLU A 226 -2.29 -64.29 -50.72
C GLU A 226 -2.32 -64.19 -52.25
N GLU A 227 -2.09 -63.00 -52.81
CA GLU A 227 -1.98 -62.78 -54.26
C GLU A 227 -0.87 -63.63 -54.87
N ARG A 228 0.30 -63.71 -54.22
CA ARG A 228 1.39 -64.58 -54.65
C ARG A 228 0.99 -66.05 -54.65
N ARG A 229 0.35 -66.53 -53.57
CA ARG A 229 -0.13 -67.93 -53.47
C ARG A 229 -1.15 -68.25 -54.57
N VAL A 230 -2.10 -67.34 -54.82
CA VAL A 230 -3.09 -67.48 -55.90
C VAL A 230 -2.38 -67.54 -57.26
N GLN A 231 -1.41 -66.66 -57.49
CA GLN A 231 -0.65 -66.63 -58.74
C GLN A 231 0.19 -67.89 -58.95
N GLU A 232 0.87 -68.37 -57.92
CA GLU A 232 1.63 -69.62 -57.94
C GLU A 232 0.71 -70.83 -58.21
N ALA A 233 -0.48 -70.87 -57.60
CA ALA A 233 -1.47 -71.91 -57.85
C ALA A 233 -2.02 -71.88 -59.30
N LEU A 234 -2.28 -70.69 -59.85
CA LEU A 234 -2.70 -70.53 -61.25
C LEU A 234 -1.61 -70.99 -62.21
N GLN A 235 -0.35 -70.64 -61.96
CA GLN A 235 0.80 -71.11 -62.76
C GLN A 235 0.96 -72.63 -62.68
N HIS A 236 0.84 -73.20 -61.49
CA HIS A 236 0.88 -74.65 -61.30
C HIS A 236 -0.24 -75.35 -62.07
N GLN A 237 -1.47 -74.85 -61.98
CA GLN A 237 -2.61 -75.39 -62.72
C GLN A 237 -2.42 -75.28 -64.24
N ALA A 238 -1.87 -74.18 -64.74
CA ALA A 238 -1.57 -74.01 -66.15
C ALA A 238 -0.49 -75.00 -66.63
N ARG A 239 0.54 -75.27 -65.81
CA ARG A 239 1.57 -76.28 -66.11
C ARG A 239 0.95 -77.67 -66.21
N LEU A 240 0.14 -78.08 -65.23
CA LEU A 240 -0.54 -79.38 -65.25
C LEU A 240 -1.42 -79.54 -66.50
N LYS A 241 -2.19 -78.50 -66.86
CA LYS A 241 -3.00 -78.52 -68.09
C LYS A 241 -2.14 -78.73 -69.33
N ARG A 242 -0.98 -78.07 -69.44
CA ARG A 242 -0.05 -78.26 -70.57
C ARG A 242 0.52 -79.69 -70.62
N GLU A 243 0.95 -80.22 -69.47
CA GLU A 243 1.46 -81.59 -69.36
C GLU A 243 0.38 -82.63 -69.71
N GLU A 244 -0.86 -82.41 -69.26
CA GLU A 244 -2.02 -83.21 -69.66
C GLU A 244 -2.27 -83.12 -71.17
N GLU A 245 -2.33 -81.91 -71.74
CA GLU A 245 -2.53 -81.70 -73.18
C GLU A 245 -1.45 -82.38 -74.02
N GLU A 246 -0.18 -82.31 -73.60
CA GLU A 246 0.94 -83.00 -74.25
C GLU A 246 0.81 -84.53 -74.14
N THR A 247 0.46 -85.03 -72.95
CA THR A 247 0.21 -86.46 -72.73
C THR A 247 -0.94 -86.95 -73.61
N TYR A 248 -2.05 -86.22 -73.67
CA TYR A 248 -3.18 -86.50 -74.56
C TYR A 248 -2.78 -86.43 -76.03
N ARG A 249 -1.92 -85.49 -76.42
CA ARG A 249 -1.41 -85.37 -77.80
C ARG A 249 -0.58 -86.58 -78.20
N LEU A 250 0.36 -87.00 -77.35
CA LEU A 250 1.16 -88.22 -77.56
C LEU A 250 0.27 -89.46 -77.61
N PHE A 251 -0.70 -89.56 -76.70
CA PHE A 251 -1.70 -90.64 -76.72
C PHE A 251 -2.46 -90.68 -78.05
N ARG A 252 -2.98 -89.55 -78.55
CA ARG A 252 -3.67 -89.49 -79.86
C ARG A 252 -2.75 -89.71 -81.07
N ALA A 253 -1.46 -89.40 -80.94
CA ALA A 253 -0.47 -89.65 -81.98
C ALA A 253 -0.11 -91.14 -82.08
N SER A 254 -0.11 -91.86 -80.96
CA SER A 254 0.22 -93.28 -80.86
C SER A 254 -0.99 -94.21 -80.88
N TYR A 255 -2.17 -93.72 -80.51
CA TYR A 255 -3.42 -94.50 -80.40
C TYR A 255 -4.58 -93.83 -81.14
N ARG A 256 -5.30 -94.61 -81.94
CA ARG A 256 -6.55 -94.20 -82.60
C ARG A 256 -7.56 -95.35 -82.61
N PRO A 257 -8.87 -95.08 -82.53
CA PRO A 257 -9.87 -96.13 -82.60
C PRO A 257 -10.01 -96.65 -84.04
N CYS A 258 -10.26 -97.94 -84.18
CA CYS A 258 -10.56 -98.52 -85.49
C CYS A 258 -11.83 -97.89 -86.09
N PRO A 259 -11.85 -97.44 -87.36
CA PRO A 259 -13.04 -96.84 -87.98
C PRO A 259 -14.27 -97.74 -88.01
N SER A 260 -14.07 -99.06 -88.01
CA SER A 260 -15.17 -100.03 -88.16
C SER A 260 -15.78 -100.48 -86.83
N CYS A 261 -14.97 -100.62 -85.77
CA CYS A 261 -15.43 -101.18 -84.49
C CYS A 261 -15.00 -100.39 -83.25
N ARG A 262 -14.33 -99.25 -83.44
CA ARG A 262 -13.80 -98.35 -82.40
C ARG A 262 -12.81 -98.95 -81.39
N ALA A 263 -12.34 -100.18 -81.62
CA ALA A 263 -11.30 -100.77 -80.77
C ALA A 263 -10.02 -99.91 -80.80
N PRO A 264 -9.42 -99.58 -79.64
CA PRO A 264 -8.20 -98.79 -79.58
C PRO A 264 -7.05 -99.53 -80.27
N THR A 265 -6.41 -98.88 -81.23
CA THR A 265 -5.31 -99.44 -82.02
C THR A 265 -4.07 -98.59 -81.87
N GLU A 266 -2.95 -99.21 -81.48
CA GLU A 266 -1.64 -98.57 -81.34
C GLU A 266 -0.86 -98.58 -82.67
N LYS A 267 -0.25 -97.45 -83.06
CA LYS A 267 0.66 -97.38 -84.20
C LYS A 267 2.04 -97.93 -83.83
N LYS A 268 2.35 -99.14 -84.27
CA LYS A 268 3.68 -99.74 -84.10
C LYS A 268 4.53 -99.48 -85.36
N GLY A 269 5.24 -98.34 -85.38
CA GLY A 269 6.20 -97.99 -86.43
C GLY A 269 5.74 -96.90 -87.41
N GLY A 270 6.44 -96.78 -88.55
CA GLY A 270 6.32 -95.66 -89.49
C GLY A 270 5.35 -95.84 -90.68
N CYS A 271 4.74 -97.02 -90.87
CA CYS A 271 3.83 -97.27 -91.98
C CYS A 271 2.40 -96.81 -91.65
N ASP A 272 1.71 -96.15 -92.59
CA ASP A 272 0.33 -95.66 -92.41
C ASP A 272 -0.73 -96.74 -92.65
N SER A 273 -0.35 -97.94 -93.07
CA SER A 273 -1.27 -99.06 -93.26
C SER A 273 -1.48 -99.81 -91.95
N MET A 274 -2.71 -99.75 -91.42
CA MET A 274 -3.08 -100.33 -90.13
C MET A 274 -3.97 -101.57 -90.30
N PHE A 275 -3.88 -102.49 -89.34
CA PHE A 275 -4.71 -103.68 -89.26
C PHE A 275 -5.33 -103.81 -87.87
N CYS A 276 -6.67 -103.88 -87.79
CA CYS A 276 -7.36 -104.05 -86.51
C CYS A 276 -7.40 -105.52 -86.11
N THR A 277 -6.88 -105.88 -84.93
CA THR A 277 -6.92 -107.27 -84.42
C THR A 277 -8.32 -107.70 -83.97
N ASN A 278 -9.21 -106.75 -83.64
CA ASN A 278 -10.58 -107.04 -83.18
C ASN A 278 -11.55 -107.34 -84.34
N CYS A 279 -11.63 -106.46 -85.35
CA CYS A 279 -12.55 -106.63 -86.49
C CYS A 279 -11.88 -107.03 -87.81
N ARG A 280 -10.53 -107.15 -87.83
CA ARG A 280 -9.72 -107.60 -88.99
C ARG A 280 -9.79 -106.71 -90.23
N SER A 281 -10.30 -105.48 -90.10
CA SER A 281 -10.29 -104.50 -91.18
C SER A 281 -8.90 -103.89 -91.38
N LYS A 282 -8.55 -103.63 -92.65
CA LYS A 282 -7.37 -102.84 -93.06
C LYS A 282 -7.81 -101.40 -93.32
N TYR A 283 -7.06 -100.44 -92.81
CA TYR A 283 -7.38 -99.02 -92.98
C TYR A 283 -6.10 -98.18 -92.92
N GLY A 284 -6.14 -96.98 -93.50
CA GLY A 284 -5.05 -96.01 -93.36
C GLY A 284 -5.13 -95.29 -92.00
N TRP A 285 -4.00 -95.01 -91.34
CA TRP A 285 -3.95 -94.31 -90.05
C TRP A 285 -4.70 -92.97 -90.07
N ASN A 286 -4.69 -92.27 -91.21
CA ASN A 286 -5.40 -91.00 -91.41
C ASN A 286 -6.93 -91.15 -91.46
N ASN A 287 -7.47 -92.34 -91.73
CA ASN A 287 -8.92 -92.59 -91.72
C ASN A 287 -9.43 -92.96 -90.32
N ALA A 288 -8.54 -93.12 -89.35
CA ALA A 288 -8.88 -93.35 -87.95
C ALA A 288 -8.95 -92.01 -87.22
N HIS A 289 -10.11 -91.71 -86.65
CA HIS A 289 -10.38 -90.51 -85.88
C HIS A 289 -11.09 -90.89 -84.59
N TRP A 290 -10.81 -90.13 -83.54
CA TRP A 290 -11.49 -90.24 -82.25
C TRP A 290 -12.95 -89.80 -82.34
#